data_AF-A0AA36HTA8-F1
#
_entry.id   AF-A0AA36HTA8-F1
#
_cell.length_a   1.000
_cell.length_b   1.000
_cell.length_c   1.000
_cell.angle_alpha   90.00
_cell.angle_beta   90.00
_cell.angle_gamma   90.00
#
_symmetry.space_group_name_H-M   'P 1'
#
loop_
_entity.id
_entity.type
_entity.pdbx_description
1 polymer ?
#
loop_
_entity_poly.entity_id
_entity_poly.type
_entity_poly.pdbx_seq_one_letter_code
_entity_poly.pdbx_strand_id
1 'polypeptide(L)'
;MAPVEAECGLCTETLWQPVTLPCGETFCQQCLRQWTITKLDEGMERPRCPCGCGRKLDYRLPSVNLLLRTLMEHSHAEQLAEREKEEREQEEPEILGGLSAWQEVAASQDLFVNGRMVVAWGTSGVVLCNHETTHVKCSGVGHGAAELAPGPGKVKFDACLSGSGTFNVSVGEIVPQLPSSFGFKIGQGVVAGLNLMIGDELVVAFGSPGTILAKSTLEGRIVVNFHCTVEGAERKLDVQAFELQPSHELLGGFRAAQRVQATQDILGPGEVVLVQAGTLGTVHSEYSDTRLVVSFESRLDGSPDAVNLCPQSIEPA
;
A
#
# COMPACT_ATOMS: atom_id res chain seq x y z
N MET A 1 35.92 14.25 6.78
CA MET A 1 34.85 13.29 6.47
C MET A 1 35.32 12.51 5.25
N ALA A 2 35.37 11.18 5.32
CA ALA A 2 35.66 10.37 4.13
C ALA A 2 34.57 10.61 3.08
N PRO A 3 34.91 10.69 1.77
CA PRO A 3 33.90 10.83 0.74
C PRO A 3 32.96 9.63 0.79
N VAL A 4 31.66 9.89 0.68
CA VAL A 4 30.67 8.84 0.44
C VAL A 4 31.04 8.21 -0.91
N GLU A 5 31.28 6.90 -0.95
CA GLU A 5 31.47 6.20 -2.22
C GLU A 5 30.18 6.34 -3.03
N ALA A 6 30.23 7.17 -4.06
CA ALA A 6 29.10 7.53 -4.92
C ALA A 6 28.81 6.48 -5.99
N GLU A 7 29.55 5.36 -5.98
CA GLU A 7 29.54 4.35 -7.03
C GLU A 7 28.70 3.14 -6.62
N CYS A 8 27.99 2.57 -7.59
CA CYS A 8 27.19 1.37 -7.37
C CYS A 8 28.08 0.12 -7.45
N GLY A 9 28.03 -0.74 -6.43
CA GLY A 9 28.74 -2.03 -6.44
C GLY A 9 28.26 -3.07 -7.47
N LEU A 10 27.33 -2.73 -8.38
CA LEU A 10 26.83 -3.60 -9.45
C LEU A 10 27.17 -3.06 -10.84
N CYS A 11 26.77 -1.82 -11.17
CA CYS A 11 27.07 -1.20 -12.46
C CYS A 11 28.37 -0.40 -12.47
N THR A 12 29.01 -0.18 -11.32
CA THR A 12 30.24 0.61 -11.15
C THR A 12 30.14 2.09 -11.60
N GLU A 13 28.92 2.56 -11.85
CA GLU A 13 28.63 3.96 -12.18
C GLU A 13 28.10 4.72 -10.96
N THR A 14 27.90 6.03 -11.12
CA THR A 14 27.26 6.89 -10.10
C THR A 14 25.89 6.33 -9.69
N LEU A 15 25.65 6.30 -8.38
CA LEU A 15 24.43 5.82 -7.76
C LEU A 15 23.21 6.62 -8.24
N TRP A 16 22.32 5.94 -8.97
CA TRP A 16 21.02 6.46 -9.39
C TRP A 16 19.90 5.82 -8.55
N GLN A 17 19.05 6.66 -7.95
CA GLN A 17 18.03 6.23 -6.99
C GLN A 17 18.59 5.22 -5.95
N PRO A 18 19.56 5.64 -5.12
CA PRO A 18 20.31 4.72 -4.26
C PRO A 18 19.39 3.99 -3.27
N VAL A 19 19.55 2.68 -3.13
CA VAL A 19 18.89 1.86 -2.11
C VAL A 19 19.96 1.21 -1.23
N THR A 20 19.77 1.29 0.09
CA THR A 20 20.74 0.77 1.06
C THR A 20 20.18 -0.49 1.69
N LEU A 21 20.91 -1.60 1.56
CA LEU A 21 20.55 -2.86 2.20
C LEU A 21 20.86 -2.82 3.71
N PRO A 22 20.21 -3.68 4.53
CA PRO A 22 20.50 -3.76 5.97
C PRO A 22 21.94 -4.15 6.30
N CYS A 23 22.72 -4.65 5.34
CA CYS A 23 24.17 -4.89 5.50
C CYS A 23 25.04 -3.64 5.33
N GLY A 24 24.45 -2.48 5.00
CA GLY A 24 25.14 -1.19 4.83
C GLY A 24 25.49 -0.84 3.38
N GLU A 25 25.52 -1.84 2.50
CA GLU A 25 25.85 -1.66 1.08
C GLU A 25 24.74 -0.93 0.32
N THR A 26 25.15 -0.04 -0.58
CA THR A 26 24.23 0.77 -1.38
C THR A 26 24.38 0.45 -2.87
N PHE A 27 23.25 0.30 -3.56
CA PHE A 27 23.19 0.02 -4.99
C PHE A 27 22.18 0.95 -5.66
N CYS A 28 22.22 1.06 -6.98
CA CYS A 28 21.11 1.65 -7.73
C CYS A 28 19.88 0.76 -7.59
N GLN A 29 18.68 1.34 -7.42
CA GLN A 29 17.44 0.57 -7.28
C GLN A 29 17.26 -0.41 -8.44
N GLN A 30 17.44 0.06 -9.67
CA GLN A 30 17.31 -0.75 -10.89
C GLN A 30 18.36 -1.89 -10.94
N CYS A 31 19.61 -1.63 -10.56
CA CYS A 31 20.65 -2.67 -10.55
C CYS A 31 20.33 -3.78 -9.54
N LEU A 32 19.89 -3.40 -8.33
CA LEU A 32 19.51 -4.38 -7.32
C LEU A 32 18.26 -5.19 -7.75
N ARG A 33 17.30 -4.53 -8.41
CA ARG A 33 16.13 -5.19 -9.03
C ARG A 33 16.57 -6.23 -10.06
N GLN A 34 17.42 -5.84 -11.01
CA GLN A 34 17.92 -6.73 -12.06
C GLN A 34 18.70 -7.92 -11.49
N TRP A 35 19.56 -7.68 -10.50
CA TRP A 35 20.24 -8.76 -9.76
C TRP A 35 19.23 -9.74 -9.16
N THR A 36 18.17 -9.23 -8.53
CA THR A 36 17.15 -10.04 -7.90
C THR A 36 16.38 -10.86 -8.94
N ILE A 37 16.03 -10.29 -10.09
CA ILE A 37 15.43 -11.00 -11.24
C ILE A 37 16.32 -12.16 -11.66
N THR A 38 17.57 -11.85 -12.03
CA THR A 38 18.51 -12.85 -12.56
C THR A 38 18.71 -14.01 -11.58
N LYS A 39 18.76 -13.75 -10.27
CA LYS A 39 18.90 -14.82 -9.27
C LYS A 39 17.64 -15.65 -9.08
N LEU A 40 16.45 -15.06 -9.19
CA LEU A 40 15.20 -15.82 -9.19
C LEU A 40 15.07 -16.71 -10.43
N ASP A 41 15.55 -16.23 -11.57
CA ASP A 41 15.56 -16.94 -12.86
C ASP A 41 16.55 -18.10 -12.87
N GLU A 42 17.70 -17.95 -12.20
CA GLU A 42 18.65 -19.04 -11.92
C GLU A 42 18.10 -20.10 -10.94
N GLY A 43 16.85 -19.96 -10.47
CA GLY A 43 16.18 -20.91 -9.58
C GLY A 43 16.48 -20.70 -8.09
N MET A 44 17.09 -19.58 -7.72
CA MET A 44 17.29 -19.25 -6.30
C MET A 44 15.96 -18.77 -5.70
N GLU A 45 15.43 -19.50 -4.72
CA GLU A 45 14.17 -19.11 -4.06
C GLU A 45 14.23 -17.73 -3.40
N ARG A 46 15.38 -17.36 -2.81
CA ARG A 46 15.60 -16.01 -2.25
C ARG A 46 17.00 -15.51 -2.61
N PRO A 47 17.11 -14.46 -3.45
CA PRO A 47 18.38 -13.84 -3.80
C PRO A 47 19.17 -13.39 -2.57
N ARG A 48 20.50 -13.42 -2.67
CA ARG A 48 21.40 -12.93 -1.61
C ARG A 48 22.02 -11.60 -2.00
N CYS A 49 22.55 -10.88 -1.00
CA CYS A 49 23.27 -9.62 -1.24
C CYS A 49 24.33 -9.78 -2.34
N PRO A 50 24.37 -8.87 -3.33
CA PRO A 50 25.44 -8.84 -4.33
C PRO A 50 26.83 -8.74 -3.72
N CYS A 51 26.94 -8.10 -2.57
CA CYS A 51 28.17 -7.91 -1.81
C CYS A 51 28.78 -9.21 -1.23
N GLY A 52 28.10 -10.35 -1.35
CA GLY A 52 28.61 -11.64 -0.85
C GLY A 52 28.49 -11.85 0.65
N CYS A 53 27.88 -10.93 1.42
CA CYS A 53 27.69 -11.07 2.87
C CYS A 53 26.74 -12.22 3.29
N GLY A 54 26.13 -12.90 2.32
CA GLY A 54 25.26 -14.05 2.54
C GLY A 54 23.85 -13.72 3.03
N ARG A 55 23.54 -12.46 3.38
CA ARG A 55 22.20 -12.03 3.80
C ARG A 55 21.20 -12.20 2.65
N LYS A 56 20.03 -12.77 2.95
CA LYS A 56 18.92 -12.93 2.00
C LYS A 56 18.26 -11.57 1.76
N LEU A 57 17.91 -11.29 0.52
CA LEU A 57 17.15 -10.12 0.13
C LEU A 57 15.67 -10.38 0.36
N ASP A 58 14.95 -9.32 0.73
CA ASP A 58 13.50 -9.31 0.71
C ASP A 58 13.00 -9.12 -0.72
N TYR A 59 11.80 -9.63 -1.00
CA TYR A 59 11.18 -9.47 -2.31
C TYR A 59 10.79 -8.01 -2.60
N ARG A 60 10.47 -7.24 -1.54
CA ARG A 60 10.30 -5.79 -1.63
C ARG A 60 11.67 -5.14 -1.46
N LEU A 61 12.14 -4.45 -2.49
CA LEU A 61 13.40 -3.72 -2.41
C LEU A 61 13.26 -2.58 -1.39
N PRO A 62 14.36 -2.19 -0.71
CA PRO A 62 14.35 -1.03 0.15
C PRO A 62 13.88 0.22 -0.61
N SER A 63 13.26 1.14 0.12
CA SER A 63 12.98 2.46 -0.42
C SER A 63 14.29 3.19 -0.74
N VAL A 64 14.18 4.15 -1.65
CA VAL A 64 15.31 5.02 -2.00
C VAL A 64 15.82 5.73 -0.75
N ASN A 65 17.12 5.68 -0.53
CA ASN A 65 17.82 6.44 0.49
C ASN A 65 17.84 7.91 0.08
N LEU A 66 16.86 8.66 0.57
CA LEU A 66 16.68 10.07 0.24
C LEU A 66 17.89 10.92 0.62
N LEU A 67 18.57 10.62 1.72
CA LEU A 67 19.77 11.34 2.13
C LEU A 67 20.88 11.17 1.10
N LEU A 68 21.16 9.93 0.68
CA LEU A 68 22.15 9.67 -0.35
C LEU A 68 21.75 10.30 -1.67
N ARG A 69 20.48 10.20 -2.08
CA ARG A 69 19.98 10.87 -3.29
C ARG A 69 20.28 12.37 -3.25
N THR A 70 19.89 13.06 -2.18
CA THR A 70 20.11 14.51 -2.04
C THR A 70 21.60 14.88 -2.02
N LEU A 71 22.44 14.06 -1.40
CA LEU A 71 23.89 14.27 -1.43
C LEU A 71 24.45 14.11 -2.84
N MET A 72 24.03 13.07 -3.56
CA MET A 72 24.45 12.83 -4.95
C MET A 72 23.95 13.95 -5.88
N GLU A 73 22.73 14.45 -5.69
CA GLU A 73 22.18 15.60 -6.44
C GLU A 73 23.05 16.85 -6.28
N HIS A 74 23.73 17.01 -5.15
CA HIS A 74 24.62 18.14 -4.92
C HIS A 74 26.04 17.93 -5.47
N SER A 75 26.60 16.73 -5.33
CA SER A 75 28.01 16.47 -5.70
C SER A 75 28.21 15.84 -7.09
N HIS A 76 27.17 15.26 -7.70
CA HIS A 76 27.21 14.51 -8.96
C HIS A 76 26.02 14.81 -9.88
N ALA A 77 25.56 16.07 -9.90
CA ALA A 77 24.36 16.48 -10.64
C ALA A 77 24.41 16.16 -12.15
N GLU A 78 25.57 16.36 -12.79
CA GLU A 78 25.74 16.09 -14.23
C GLU A 78 25.61 14.60 -14.54
N GLN A 79 26.26 13.74 -13.76
CA GLN A 79 26.18 12.29 -13.91
C GLN A 79 24.74 11.79 -13.67
N LEU A 80 24.03 12.36 -12.69
CA LEU A 80 22.64 11.98 -12.43
C LEU A 80 21.69 12.38 -13.56
N ALA A 81 21.94 13.53 -14.22
CA ALA A 81 21.14 13.96 -15.37
C ALA A 81 21.33 13.01 -16.57
N GLU A 82 22.55 12.51 -16.80
CA GLU A 82 22.81 11.48 -17.81
C GLU A 82 22.05 10.19 -17.50
N ARG A 83 22.12 9.72 -16.24
CA ARG A 83 21.41 8.51 -15.78
C ARG A 83 19.90 8.65 -15.90
N GLU A 84 19.34 9.82 -15.59
CA GLU A 84 17.91 10.10 -15.77
C GLU A 84 17.50 10.05 -17.25
N LYS A 85 18.35 10.58 -18.13
CA LYS A 85 18.12 10.53 -19.58
C LYS A 85 18.15 9.09 -20.09
N GLU A 86 19.14 8.30 -19.67
CA GLU A 86 19.24 6.88 -20.01
C GLU A 86 18.01 6.09 -19.53
N GLU A 87 17.56 6.31 -18.29
CA GLU A 87 16.37 5.65 -17.74
C GLU A 87 15.10 6.06 -18.50
N ARG A 88 14.99 7.32 -18.92
CA ARG A 88 13.85 7.82 -19.71
C ARG A 88 13.84 7.28 -21.14
N GLU A 89 15.02 7.07 -21.73
CA GLU A 89 15.19 6.50 -23.07
C GLU A 89 15.05 4.97 -23.08
N GLN A 90 15.29 4.31 -21.95
CA GLN A 90 15.00 2.90 -21.75
C GLN A 90 13.49 2.71 -21.51
N GLU A 91 12.77 2.17 -22.50
CA GLU A 91 11.43 1.64 -22.26
C GLU A 91 11.54 0.46 -21.27
N GLU A 92 10.96 0.59 -20.07
CA GLU A 92 10.76 -0.56 -19.21
C GLU A 92 9.84 -1.55 -19.97
N PRO A 93 10.26 -2.79 -20.20
CA PRO A 93 9.42 -3.75 -20.89
C PRO A 93 8.15 -3.98 -20.06
N GLU A 94 6.99 -3.67 -20.63
CA GLU A 94 5.69 -4.01 -20.06
C GLU A 94 5.60 -5.54 -19.89
N ILE A 95 5.22 -5.99 -18.71
CA ILE A 95 5.10 -7.42 -18.35
C ILE A 95 3.62 -7.74 -18.10
N LEU A 96 3.12 -8.93 -18.44
CA LEU A 96 1.77 -9.40 -18.01
C LEU A 96 0.62 -8.40 -18.19
N GLY A 97 0.33 -8.02 -19.43
CA GLY A 97 -0.77 -7.10 -19.70
C GLY A 97 -0.54 -5.68 -19.16
N GLY A 98 0.72 -5.22 -19.12
CA GLY A 98 1.07 -3.83 -18.81
C GLY A 98 1.63 -3.56 -17.40
N LEU A 99 1.94 -4.60 -16.62
CA LEU A 99 2.56 -4.51 -15.29
C LEU A 99 4.10 -4.55 -15.36
N SER A 100 4.81 -3.78 -14.55
CA SER A 100 6.27 -3.89 -14.44
C SER A 100 6.70 -4.91 -13.38
N ALA A 101 7.92 -5.43 -13.46
CA ALA A 101 8.51 -6.20 -12.36
C ALA A 101 8.52 -5.35 -11.07
N TRP A 102 8.50 -5.89 -9.86
CA TRP A 102 8.38 -5.12 -8.59
C TRP A 102 7.15 -4.21 -8.47
N GLN A 103 6.23 -4.25 -9.44
CA GLN A 103 4.98 -3.51 -9.29
C GLN A 103 4.16 -4.15 -8.17
N GLU A 104 3.63 -3.27 -7.33
CA GLU A 104 2.68 -3.64 -6.30
C GLU A 104 1.36 -4.02 -6.96
N VAL A 105 0.84 -5.18 -6.55
CA VAL A 105 -0.39 -5.76 -7.06
C VAL A 105 -1.28 -6.24 -5.92
N ALA A 106 -2.53 -6.53 -6.24
CA ALA A 106 -3.44 -7.27 -5.39
C ALA A 106 -3.98 -8.48 -6.15
N ALA A 107 -4.27 -9.57 -5.44
CA ALA A 107 -5.05 -10.67 -5.99
C ALA A 107 -6.44 -10.14 -6.38
N SER A 108 -6.85 -10.32 -7.62
CA SER A 108 -8.16 -9.88 -8.12
C SER A 108 -9.28 -10.90 -7.89
N GLN A 109 -8.91 -12.10 -7.43
CA GLN A 109 -9.76 -13.24 -7.11
C GLN A 109 -9.05 -14.14 -6.08
N ASP A 110 -9.81 -15.05 -5.46
CA ASP A 110 -9.21 -16.13 -4.66
C ASP A 110 -8.41 -17.04 -5.59
N LEU A 111 -7.16 -17.34 -5.21
CA LEU A 111 -6.28 -18.23 -5.97
C LEU A 111 -6.22 -19.60 -5.32
N PHE A 112 -6.29 -20.64 -6.15
CA PHE A 112 -6.38 -22.03 -5.72
C PHE A 112 -5.24 -22.86 -6.29
N VAL A 113 -4.66 -23.73 -5.47
CA VAL A 113 -3.71 -24.75 -5.90
C VAL A 113 -4.26 -26.11 -5.47
N ASN A 114 -4.42 -27.03 -6.43
CA ASN A 114 -5.00 -28.35 -6.19
C ASN A 114 -6.36 -28.29 -5.46
N GLY A 115 -7.21 -27.33 -5.82
CA GLY A 115 -8.54 -27.13 -5.22
C GLY A 115 -8.55 -26.53 -3.81
N ARG A 116 -7.39 -26.14 -3.27
CA ARG A 116 -7.29 -25.44 -1.97
C ARG A 116 -6.97 -23.97 -2.19
N MET A 117 -7.71 -23.08 -1.54
CA MET A 117 -7.41 -21.65 -1.56
C MET A 117 -6.06 -21.41 -0.89
N VAL A 118 -5.15 -20.73 -1.60
CA VAL A 118 -3.81 -20.42 -1.12
C VAL A 118 -3.61 -18.92 -0.91
N VAL A 119 -4.28 -18.09 -1.70
CA VAL A 119 -4.22 -16.62 -1.62
C VAL A 119 -5.65 -16.12 -1.70
N ALA A 120 -6.07 -15.31 -0.72
CA ALA A 120 -7.39 -14.71 -0.72
C ALA A 120 -7.43 -13.47 -1.64
N TRP A 121 -8.60 -13.15 -2.17
CA TRP A 121 -8.87 -11.91 -2.88
C TRP A 121 -8.37 -10.68 -2.10
N GLY A 122 -7.82 -9.70 -2.82
CA GLY A 122 -7.30 -8.46 -2.24
C GLY A 122 -5.94 -8.61 -1.53
N THR A 123 -5.39 -9.83 -1.43
CA THR A 123 -4.06 -10.02 -0.84
C THR A 123 -3.02 -9.25 -1.66
N SER A 124 -2.28 -8.37 -0.98
CA SER A 124 -1.19 -7.60 -1.59
C SER A 124 -0.04 -8.51 -2.01
N GLY A 125 0.62 -8.16 -3.11
CA GLY A 125 1.81 -8.86 -3.57
C GLY A 125 2.69 -7.99 -4.45
N VAL A 126 3.83 -8.54 -4.83
CA VAL A 126 4.81 -7.89 -5.69
C VAL A 126 5.15 -8.80 -6.87
N VAL A 127 5.11 -8.25 -8.08
CA VAL A 127 5.54 -8.94 -9.30
C VAL A 127 7.05 -9.18 -9.21
N LEU A 128 7.53 -10.39 -9.49
CA LEU A 128 8.95 -10.74 -9.38
C LEU A 128 9.64 -10.88 -10.72
N CYS A 129 9.05 -11.62 -11.65
CA CYS A 129 9.62 -11.77 -12.99
C CYS A 129 8.61 -12.38 -13.96
N ASN A 130 8.89 -12.20 -15.24
CA ASN A 130 8.34 -12.99 -16.31
C ASN A 130 9.22 -14.21 -16.49
N HIS A 131 8.66 -15.40 -16.67
CA HIS A 131 9.42 -16.38 -17.44
C HIS A 131 8.50 -17.05 -18.44
N GLU A 132 8.74 -16.72 -19.71
CA GLU A 132 9.24 -17.77 -20.58
C GLU A 132 10.74 -17.92 -20.34
N THR A 133 11.20 -19.13 -20.05
CA THR A 133 12.60 -19.51 -20.17
C THR A 133 13.08 -19.27 -21.61
N THR A 134 13.77 -18.17 -21.87
CA THR A 134 14.63 -18.04 -23.07
C THR A 134 16.09 -18.20 -22.68
N HIS A 135 16.48 -19.43 -22.35
CA HIS A 135 17.84 -19.91 -22.63
C HIS A 135 17.81 -21.40 -23.01
N VAL A 136 17.36 -21.68 -24.23
CA VAL A 136 18.13 -22.57 -25.12
C VAL A 136 18.23 -21.89 -26.49
N LYS A 137 19.18 -20.98 -26.63
CA LYS A 137 19.95 -20.89 -27.88
C LYS A 137 21.36 -21.34 -27.57
N CYS A 138 21.60 -22.63 -27.74
CA CYS A 138 22.89 -23.11 -28.21
C CYS A 138 22.65 -23.71 -29.61
N SER A 139 23.17 -23.01 -30.61
CA SER A 139 23.39 -23.41 -32.00
C SER A 139 22.20 -23.80 -32.89
N GLY A 140 21.95 -22.93 -33.87
CA GLY A 140 21.70 -23.35 -35.25
C GLY A 140 20.25 -23.47 -35.71
N VAL A 141 19.96 -22.74 -36.78
CA VAL A 141 18.81 -22.87 -37.70
C VAL A 141 17.51 -22.20 -37.23
N GLY A 142 17.17 -21.12 -37.94
CA GLY A 142 15.96 -20.34 -37.73
C GLY A 142 14.70 -21.08 -38.16
N HIS A 143 13.65 -20.91 -37.35
CA HIS A 143 12.24 -21.05 -37.71
C HIS A 143 11.45 -20.00 -36.92
N GLY A 144 10.36 -19.52 -37.52
CA GLY A 144 9.68 -18.26 -37.20
C GLY A 144 9.27 -18.04 -35.74
N ALA A 145 9.27 -16.76 -35.36
CA ALA A 145 8.68 -16.28 -34.12
C ALA A 145 7.16 -16.43 -34.22
N ALA A 146 6.63 -17.54 -33.69
CA ALA A 146 5.25 -17.56 -33.26
C ALA A 146 5.12 -16.57 -32.09
N GLU A 147 4.14 -15.66 -32.13
CA GLU A 147 3.71 -14.93 -30.95
C GLU A 147 3.24 -15.95 -29.92
N LEU A 148 4.12 -16.33 -28.99
CA LEU A 148 3.69 -17.04 -27.79
C LEU A 148 2.89 -16.05 -26.93
N ALA A 149 1.70 -16.47 -26.49
CA ALA A 149 0.95 -15.73 -25.49
C ALA A 149 1.83 -15.55 -24.24
N PRO A 150 1.83 -14.37 -23.59
CA PRO A 150 2.68 -14.11 -22.44
C PRO A 150 2.46 -15.18 -21.36
N GLY A 151 3.53 -15.85 -20.95
CA GLY A 151 3.52 -16.86 -19.88
C GLY A 151 3.05 -16.29 -18.53
N PRO A 152 2.71 -17.14 -17.56
CA PRO A 152 2.23 -16.69 -16.26
C PRO A 152 3.33 -15.96 -15.50
N GLY A 153 2.96 -14.85 -14.88
CA GLY A 153 3.85 -14.00 -14.10
C GLY A 153 4.17 -14.59 -12.75
N LYS A 154 5.37 -14.36 -12.24
CA LYS A 154 5.71 -14.79 -10.89
C LYS A 154 5.40 -13.67 -9.90
N VAL A 155 4.55 -13.92 -8.90
CA VAL A 155 4.18 -12.95 -7.86
C VAL A 155 4.49 -13.52 -6.48
N LYS A 156 5.04 -12.68 -5.60
CA LYS A 156 5.09 -12.95 -4.15
C LYS A 156 3.96 -12.22 -3.47
N PHE A 157 2.99 -12.95 -2.94
CA PHE A 157 1.95 -12.39 -2.07
C PHE A 157 2.46 -12.23 -0.64
N ASP A 158 2.01 -11.18 0.06
CA ASP A 158 2.39 -10.87 1.44
C ASP A 158 1.88 -11.95 2.40
N ALA A 159 0.64 -12.42 2.20
CA ALA A 159 0.02 -13.49 2.96
C ALA A 159 -0.31 -14.69 2.05
N CYS A 160 -0.20 -15.90 2.60
CA CYS A 160 -0.61 -17.12 1.93
C CYS A 160 -0.90 -18.20 2.97
N LEU A 161 -1.99 -18.95 2.76
CA LEU A 161 -2.47 -19.97 3.69
C LEU A 161 -1.60 -21.23 3.72
N SER A 162 -0.83 -21.50 2.66
CA SER A 162 0.08 -22.65 2.59
C SER A 162 1.52 -22.35 3.04
N GLY A 163 1.82 -21.11 3.46
CA GLY A 163 3.16 -20.66 3.86
C GLY A 163 3.72 -19.58 2.94
N SER A 164 5.02 -19.26 3.04
CA SER A 164 5.65 -18.28 2.15
C SER A 164 6.09 -18.93 0.83
N GLY A 165 5.55 -18.50 -0.30
CA GLY A 165 5.98 -18.95 -1.63
C GLY A 165 5.70 -17.92 -2.72
N THR A 166 6.28 -18.12 -3.90
CA THR A 166 6.00 -17.36 -5.12
C THR A 166 5.02 -18.14 -6.00
N PHE A 167 4.08 -17.45 -6.63
CA PHE A 167 3.01 -18.06 -7.41
C PHE A 167 3.12 -17.63 -8.86
N ASN A 168 2.92 -18.58 -9.77
CA ASN A 168 2.68 -18.27 -11.17
C ASN A 168 1.21 -17.85 -11.30
N VAL A 169 0.97 -16.66 -11.83
CA VAL A 169 -0.36 -16.07 -11.98
C VAL A 169 -0.61 -15.67 -13.44
N SER A 170 -1.84 -15.83 -13.89
CA SER A 170 -2.28 -15.43 -15.23
C SER A 170 -2.71 -13.96 -15.28
N VAL A 171 -2.76 -13.41 -16.49
CA VAL A 171 -3.33 -12.08 -16.76
C VAL A 171 -4.78 -12.08 -16.31
N GLY A 172 -5.11 -11.23 -15.32
CA GLY A 172 -6.44 -11.13 -14.74
C GLY A 172 -6.60 -11.73 -13.35
N GLU A 173 -5.65 -12.53 -12.86
CA GLU A 173 -5.62 -13.02 -11.45
C GLU A 173 -5.03 -12.00 -10.48
N ILE A 174 -4.41 -10.96 -11.03
CA ILE A 174 -3.83 -9.83 -10.31
C ILE A 174 -4.26 -8.53 -10.97
N VAL A 175 -4.28 -7.46 -10.18
CA VAL A 175 -4.49 -6.09 -10.63
C VAL A 175 -3.43 -5.17 -10.01
N PRO A 176 -3.09 -4.03 -10.66
CA PRO A 176 -2.29 -2.99 -10.02
C PRO A 176 -2.85 -2.62 -8.64
N GLN A 177 -1.97 -2.46 -7.66
CA GLN A 177 -2.34 -1.94 -6.36
C GLN A 177 -2.72 -0.44 -6.48
N LEU A 178 -3.47 0.07 -5.49
CA LEU A 178 -3.71 1.51 -5.39
C LEU A 178 -2.38 2.29 -5.28
N PRO A 179 -2.30 3.49 -5.87
CA PRO A 179 -1.18 4.40 -5.63
C PRO A 179 -0.98 4.64 -4.13
N SER A 180 0.28 4.67 -3.68
CA SER A 180 0.61 4.92 -2.27
C SER A 180 0.07 6.24 -1.74
N SER A 181 -0.14 7.24 -2.61
CA SER A 181 -0.74 8.53 -2.27
C SER A 181 -2.18 8.44 -1.76
N PHE A 182 -2.90 7.34 -2.04
CA PHE A 182 -4.24 7.13 -1.51
C PHE A 182 -4.20 6.68 -0.03
N GLY A 183 -3.07 6.15 0.46
CA GLY A 183 -2.96 5.68 1.84
C GLY A 183 -3.72 4.38 2.12
N PHE A 184 -4.24 3.72 1.09
CA PHE A 184 -5.05 2.51 1.20
C PHE A 184 -4.59 1.41 0.23
N LYS A 185 -5.02 0.17 0.51
CA LYS A 185 -4.79 -1.00 -0.36
C LYS A 185 -6.09 -1.66 -0.78
N ILE A 186 -6.12 -2.26 -1.96
CA ILE A 186 -7.16 -3.20 -2.37
C ILE A 186 -7.24 -4.33 -1.34
N GLY A 187 -8.45 -4.75 -1.01
CA GLY A 187 -8.73 -5.74 0.03
C GLY A 187 -8.79 -5.17 1.44
N GLN A 188 -8.38 -3.92 1.66
CA GLN A 188 -8.40 -3.30 2.98
C GLN A 188 -9.83 -3.03 3.44
N GLY A 189 -10.11 -3.40 4.69
CA GLY A 189 -11.32 -2.99 5.40
C GLY A 189 -11.25 -1.51 5.79
N VAL A 190 -12.31 -0.78 5.49
CA VAL A 190 -12.46 0.64 5.79
C VAL A 190 -13.82 0.90 6.41
N VAL A 191 -14.00 2.10 6.93
CA VAL A 191 -15.29 2.66 7.30
C VAL A 191 -15.48 3.99 6.60
N ALA A 192 -16.73 4.39 6.35
CA ALA A 192 -17.03 5.72 5.86
C ALA A 192 -16.57 6.76 6.91
N GLY A 193 -15.66 7.64 6.53
CA GLY A 193 -15.12 8.70 7.39
C GLY A 193 -16.06 9.90 7.55
N LEU A 194 -17.10 9.96 6.73
CA LEU A 194 -18.19 10.93 6.74
C LEU A 194 -19.46 10.35 6.13
N ASN A 195 -20.56 11.08 6.21
CA ASN A 195 -21.82 10.76 5.56
C ASN A 195 -21.68 10.90 4.04
N LEU A 196 -21.80 9.80 3.29
CA LEU A 196 -21.67 9.81 1.82
C LEU A 196 -23.03 10.05 1.18
N MET A 197 -23.09 11.10 0.37
CA MET A 197 -24.31 11.59 -0.26
C MET A 197 -24.29 11.29 -1.77
N ILE A 198 -25.45 10.99 -2.36
CA ILE A 198 -25.65 11.02 -3.81
C ILE A 198 -26.74 12.03 -4.10
N GLY A 199 -26.37 13.17 -4.69
CA GLY A 199 -27.24 14.34 -4.68
C GLY A 199 -27.50 14.79 -3.23
N ASP A 200 -28.77 14.90 -2.85
CA ASP A 200 -29.19 15.29 -1.50
C ASP A 200 -29.54 14.09 -0.60
N GLU A 201 -29.39 12.86 -1.10
CA GLU A 201 -29.77 11.65 -0.37
C GLU A 201 -28.56 11.04 0.34
N LEU A 202 -28.71 10.75 1.64
CA LEU A 202 -27.72 9.99 2.42
C LEU A 202 -27.77 8.53 2.00
N VAL A 203 -26.67 8.03 1.45
CA VAL A 203 -26.59 6.65 0.95
C VAL A 203 -25.80 5.77 1.90
N VAL A 204 -24.70 6.28 2.46
CA VAL A 204 -23.85 5.55 3.41
C VAL A 204 -23.60 6.46 4.61
N ALA A 205 -23.98 6.00 5.79
CA ALA A 205 -23.77 6.75 7.02
C ALA A 205 -22.29 6.71 7.45
N PHE A 206 -21.86 7.73 8.18
CA PHE A 206 -20.57 7.73 8.87
C PHE A 206 -20.38 6.45 9.70
N GLY A 207 -19.22 5.82 9.58
CA GLY A 207 -18.88 4.56 10.25
C GLY A 207 -19.36 3.29 9.56
N SER A 208 -20.15 3.38 8.49
CA SER A 208 -20.55 2.19 7.73
C SER A 208 -19.32 1.44 7.22
N PRO A 209 -19.21 0.12 7.49
CA PRO A 209 -18.07 -0.68 7.06
C PRO A 209 -18.06 -0.91 5.55
N GLY A 210 -16.88 -1.04 4.99
CA GLY A 210 -16.68 -1.38 3.60
C GLY A 210 -15.33 -2.02 3.30
N THR A 211 -15.17 -2.46 2.07
CA THR A 211 -13.94 -3.06 1.56
C THR A 211 -13.52 -2.36 0.28
N ILE A 212 -12.24 -1.98 0.20
CA ILE A 212 -11.66 -1.36 -0.99
C ILE A 212 -11.51 -2.41 -2.08
N LEU A 213 -12.12 -2.16 -3.24
CA LEU A 213 -12.13 -3.10 -4.36
C LEU A 213 -11.07 -2.79 -5.42
N ALA A 214 -10.93 -1.53 -5.82
CA ALA A 214 -10.10 -1.14 -6.95
C ALA A 214 -9.85 0.37 -7.00
N LYS A 215 -8.89 0.78 -7.84
CA LYS A 215 -8.82 2.16 -8.32
C LYS A 215 -10.02 2.43 -9.23
N SER A 216 -10.66 3.59 -9.07
CA SER A 216 -11.71 4.02 -10.00
C SER A 216 -11.14 4.39 -11.37
N THR A 217 -11.99 4.33 -12.40
CA THR A 217 -11.70 4.96 -13.69
C THR A 217 -11.80 6.48 -13.60
N LEU A 218 -12.51 7.01 -12.60
CA LEU A 218 -12.57 8.43 -12.29
C LEU A 218 -11.29 8.86 -11.58
N GLU A 219 -10.77 10.03 -11.98
CA GLU A 219 -9.53 10.56 -11.43
C GLU A 219 -9.61 10.76 -9.91
N GLY A 220 -8.58 10.30 -9.20
CA GLY A 220 -8.46 10.46 -7.76
C GLY A 220 -9.47 9.67 -6.92
N ARG A 221 -10.22 8.73 -7.50
CA ARG A 221 -11.27 7.95 -6.80
C ARG A 221 -10.92 6.48 -6.61
N ILE A 222 -11.58 5.88 -5.63
CA ILE A 222 -11.46 4.50 -5.18
C ILE A 222 -12.84 3.86 -5.22
N VAL A 223 -12.93 2.64 -5.74
CA VAL A 223 -14.16 1.84 -5.69
C VAL A 223 -14.19 1.10 -4.36
N VAL A 224 -15.21 1.37 -3.55
CA VAL A 224 -15.43 0.71 -2.25
C VAL A 224 -16.77 0.01 -2.25
N ASN A 225 -16.82 -1.24 -1.79
CA ASN A 225 -18.06 -1.92 -1.47
C ASN A 225 -18.41 -1.65 -0.01
N PHE A 226 -19.44 -0.84 0.24
CA PHE A 226 -19.99 -0.67 1.58
C PHE A 226 -20.95 -1.81 1.88
N HIS A 227 -20.78 -2.44 3.05
CA HIS A 227 -21.54 -3.63 3.44
C HIS A 227 -22.93 -3.28 3.98
N CYS A 228 -23.18 -2.01 4.31
CA CYS A 228 -24.45 -1.53 4.79
C CYS A 228 -24.67 -0.07 4.40
N THR A 229 -25.62 0.16 3.48
CA THR A 229 -26.20 1.47 3.18
C THR A 229 -27.29 1.84 4.19
N VAL A 230 -27.83 3.06 4.10
CA VAL A 230 -29.02 3.47 4.86
C VAL A 230 -30.23 2.57 4.58
N GLU A 231 -30.30 1.98 3.39
CA GLU A 231 -31.36 1.02 2.99
C GLU A 231 -31.06 -0.43 3.43
N GLY A 232 -29.92 -0.68 4.08
CA GLY A 232 -29.52 -2.00 4.55
C GLY A 232 -28.97 -2.94 3.45
N ALA A 233 -28.66 -2.40 2.27
CA ALA A 233 -28.09 -3.16 1.16
C ALA A 233 -26.57 -2.94 1.04
N GLU A 234 -25.86 -3.88 0.42
CA GLU A 234 -24.49 -3.61 -0.02
C GLU A 234 -24.49 -2.71 -1.26
N ARG A 235 -23.51 -1.79 -1.35
CA ARG A 235 -23.39 -0.89 -2.50
C ARG A 235 -21.95 -0.53 -2.80
N LYS A 236 -21.59 -0.60 -4.08
CA LYS A 236 -20.32 -0.12 -4.60
C LYS A 236 -20.42 1.38 -4.91
N LEU A 237 -19.48 2.17 -4.41
CA LEU A 237 -19.40 3.61 -4.63
C LEU A 237 -17.97 4.03 -5.01
N ASP A 238 -17.88 5.07 -5.83
CA ASP A 238 -16.65 5.77 -6.16
C ASP A 238 -16.41 6.93 -5.19
N VAL A 239 -15.47 6.77 -4.28
CA VAL A 239 -15.18 7.72 -3.20
C VAL A 239 -13.76 8.26 -3.29
N GLN A 240 -13.52 9.41 -2.67
CA GLN A 240 -12.19 9.98 -2.49
C GLN A 240 -11.53 9.39 -1.23
N ALA A 241 -10.20 9.33 -1.21
CA ALA A 241 -9.48 8.73 -0.10
C ALA A 241 -9.80 9.40 1.27
N PHE A 242 -10.00 10.72 1.30
CA PHE A 242 -10.31 11.44 2.55
C PHE A 242 -11.72 11.13 3.10
N GLU A 243 -12.61 10.54 2.29
CA GLU A 243 -13.95 10.13 2.70
C GLU A 243 -13.95 8.81 3.47
N LEU A 244 -12.78 8.18 3.63
CA LEU A 244 -12.60 6.87 4.26
C LEU A 244 -11.70 6.97 5.50
N GLN A 245 -11.88 6.03 6.41
CA GLN A 245 -10.93 5.76 7.49
C GLN A 245 -10.59 4.26 7.52
N PRO A 246 -9.36 3.88 7.95
CA PRO A 246 -9.02 2.48 8.15
C PRO A 246 -9.96 1.83 9.17
N SER A 247 -10.45 0.63 8.88
CA SER A 247 -11.22 -0.13 9.86
C SER A 247 -10.27 -0.74 10.89
N HIS A 248 -10.20 -0.13 12.06
CA HIS A 248 -9.39 -0.58 13.18
C HIS A 248 -10.00 -0.13 14.51
N GLU A 249 -9.49 -0.68 15.61
CA GLU A 249 -9.80 -0.18 16.94
C GLU A 249 -8.96 1.07 17.21
N LEU A 250 -9.64 2.13 17.61
CA LEU A 250 -9.06 3.38 18.06
C LEU A 250 -8.61 3.25 19.52
N LEU A 251 -7.88 4.25 20.01
CA LEU A 251 -7.46 4.36 21.42
C LEU A 251 -8.57 3.96 22.39
N GLY A 252 -8.23 3.11 23.36
CA GLY A 252 -9.19 2.62 24.36
C GLY A 252 -10.13 1.50 23.87
N GLY A 253 -9.91 0.96 22.67
CA GLY A 253 -10.75 -0.10 22.10
C GLY A 253 -12.04 0.40 21.46
N PHE A 254 -12.17 1.72 21.28
CA PHE A 254 -13.31 2.33 20.63
C PHE A 254 -13.26 2.15 19.10
N ARG A 255 -14.39 2.38 18.42
CA ARG A 255 -14.49 2.33 16.96
C ARG A 255 -15.07 3.63 16.42
N ALA A 256 -14.74 3.97 15.18
CA ALA A 256 -15.39 5.08 14.50
C ALA A 256 -16.92 4.86 14.44
N ALA A 257 -17.67 5.95 14.62
CA ALA A 257 -19.13 5.98 14.79
C ALA A 257 -19.69 5.24 16.02
N GLN A 258 -18.85 4.74 16.92
CA GLN A 258 -19.33 4.15 18.16
C GLN A 258 -20.03 5.21 19.02
N ARG A 259 -21.24 4.87 19.48
CA ARG A 259 -21.97 5.67 20.45
C ARG A 259 -21.35 5.53 21.84
N VAL A 260 -21.18 6.67 22.48
CA VAL A 260 -20.53 6.80 23.78
C VAL A 260 -21.25 7.80 24.66
N GLN A 261 -20.95 7.79 25.95
CA GLN A 261 -21.46 8.73 26.93
C GLN A 261 -20.29 9.31 27.73
N ALA A 262 -20.32 10.60 28.06
CA ALA A 262 -19.33 11.22 28.94
C ALA A 262 -19.46 10.66 30.37
N THR A 263 -18.37 10.14 30.93
CA THR A 263 -18.35 9.60 32.31
C THR A 263 -18.20 10.69 33.37
N GLN A 264 -17.74 11.87 32.95
CA GLN A 264 -17.51 13.06 33.78
C GLN A 264 -17.68 14.34 32.95
N ASP A 265 -17.73 15.49 33.62
CA ASP A 265 -17.74 16.79 32.95
C ASP A 265 -16.46 16.98 32.12
N ILE A 266 -16.61 17.35 30.86
CA ILE A 266 -15.49 17.58 29.94
C ILE A 266 -15.19 19.07 29.93
N LEU A 267 -13.98 19.42 30.36
CA LEU A 267 -13.54 20.80 30.53
C LEU A 267 -12.78 21.31 29.29
N GLY A 268 -13.03 22.55 28.94
CA GLY A 268 -12.33 23.31 27.92
C GLY A 268 -11.24 24.20 28.50
N PRO A 269 -10.65 25.09 27.67
CA PRO A 269 -9.71 26.10 28.14
C PRO A 269 -10.31 26.95 29.27
N GLY A 270 -9.54 27.16 30.35
CA GLY A 270 -10.00 27.91 31.52
C GLY A 270 -10.98 27.15 32.42
N GLU A 271 -10.99 25.81 32.36
CA GLU A 271 -11.83 24.93 33.19
C GLU A 271 -13.35 25.13 33.03
N VAL A 272 -13.75 25.70 31.89
CA VAL A 272 -15.17 25.83 31.55
C VAL A 272 -15.72 24.48 31.13
N VAL A 273 -16.80 24.02 31.75
CA VAL A 273 -17.49 22.79 31.34
C VAL A 273 -18.04 22.97 29.93
N LEU A 274 -17.58 22.16 28.98
CA LEU A 274 -18.07 22.13 27.61
C LEU A 274 -19.20 21.11 27.44
N VAL A 275 -19.07 19.96 28.10
CA VAL A 275 -19.99 18.83 28.00
C VAL A 275 -20.24 18.29 29.41
N GLN A 276 -21.52 18.10 29.76
CA GLN A 276 -21.89 17.54 31.07
C GLN A 276 -21.70 16.03 31.09
N ALA A 277 -21.37 15.48 32.27
CA ALA A 277 -21.42 14.04 32.51
C ALA A 277 -22.79 13.47 32.08
N GLY A 278 -22.77 12.28 31.48
CA GLY A 278 -23.96 11.65 30.93
C GLY A 278 -24.36 12.13 29.53
N THR A 279 -23.69 13.12 28.95
CA THR A 279 -24.00 13.56 27.57
C THR A 279 -23.56 12.50 26.57
N LEU A 280 -24.46 12.14 25.65
CA LEU A 280 -24.17 11.18 24.60
C LEU A 280 -23.35 11.81 23.48
N GLY A 281 -22.53 10.99 22.82
CA GLY A 281 -21.71 11.40 21.70
C GLY A 281 -21.34 10.24 20.78
N THR A 282 -20.57 10.57 19.75
CA THR A 282 -20.14 9.66 18.70
C THR A 282 -18.64 9.82 18.50
N VAL A 283 -17.90 8.71 18.56
CA VAL A 283 -16.45 8.68 18.33
C VAL A 283 -16.17 8.87 16.84
N HIS A 284 -15.25 9.77 16.50
CA HIS A 284 -14.84 10.02 15.12
C HIS A 284 -13.52 9.34 14.76
N SER A 285 -12.42 9.77 15.39
CA SER A 285 -11.07 9.36 15.04
C SER A 285 -10.10 9.63 16.19
N GLU A 286 -8.83 9.30 15.99
CA GLU A 286 -7.74 9.71 16.88
C GLU A 286 -7.28 11.13 16.52
N TYR A 287 -7.13 11.97 17.54
CA TYR A 287 -6.49 13.29 17.41
C TYR A 287 -4.97 13.20 17.60
N SER A 288 -4.55 12.32 18.51
CA SER A 288 -3.16 12.05 18.87
C SER A 288 -3.10 10.69 19.58
N ASP A 289 -1.91 10.19 19.88
CA ASP A 289 -1.65 8.93 20.60
C ASP A 289 -2.31 8.82 22.00
N THR A 290 -2.92 9.89 22.50
CA THR A 290 -3.58 9.93 23.82
C THR A 290 -5.03 10.45 23.79
N ARG A 291 -5.53 10.90 22.63
CA ARG A 291 -6.83 11.58 22.55
C ARG A 291 -7.66 11.15 21.35
N LEU A 292 -8.95 10.99 21.59
CA LEU A 292 -9.99 10.78 20.60
C LEU A 292 -10.70 12.10 20.26
N VAL A 293 -11.20 12.18 19.03
CA VAL A 293 -12.14 13.19 18.55
C VAL A 293 -13.56 12.64 18.75
N VAL A 294 -14.39 13.32 19.55
CA VAL A 294 -15.76 12.88 19.85
C VAL A 294 -16.72 14.05 19.68
N SER A 295 -17.79 13.84 18.90
CA SER A 295 -18.87 14.82 18.76
C SER A 295 -19.97 14.49 19.76
N PHE A 296 -20.36 15.45 20.60
CA PHE A 296 -21.42 15.27 21.58
C PHE A 296 -22.73 15.88 21.09
N GLU A 297 -23.87 15.28 21.47
CA GLU A 297 -25.21 15.73 21.10
C GLU A 297 -25.56 17.11 21.70
N SER A 298 -24.90 17.49 22.80
CA SER A 298 -25.05 18.80 23.42
C SER A 298 -23.71 19.34 23.91
N ARG A 299 -23.48 20.63 23.65
CA ARG A 299 -22.36 21.41 24.20
C ARG A 299 -22.88 22.67 24.86
N LEU A 300 -22.37 22.97 26.06
CA LEU A 300 -22.77 24.15 26.85
C LEU A 300 -22.31 25.46 26.23
N ASP A 301 -21.25 25.44 25.43
CA ASP A 301 -20.77 26.60 24.66
C ASP A 301 -21.49 26.78 23.31
N GLY A 302 -22.41 25.88 22.97
CA GLY A 302 -23.16 25.89 21.71
C GLY A 302 -22.32 25.63 20.46
N SER A 303 -21.03 25.29 20.61
CA SER A 303 -20.19 24.93 19.46
C SER A 303 -20.67 23.60 18.85
N PRO A 304 -20.68 23.47 17.51
CA PRO A 304 -20.96 22.20 16.85
C PRO A 304 -19.71 21.31 16.73
N ASP A 305 -18.55 21.79 17.16
CA ASP A 305 -17.28 21.12 16.92
C ASP A 305 -17.14 19.87 17.81
N ALA A 306 -16.34 18.92 17.35
CA ALA A 306 -15.94 17.79 18.17
C ALA A 306 -14.97 18.22 19.28
N VAL A 307 -14.85 17.38 20.32
CA VAL A 307 -13.97 17.59 21.47
C VAL A 307 -12.86 16.54 21.47
N ASN A 308 -11.63 16.97 21.76
CA ASN A 308 -10.46 16.11 21.87
C ASN A 308 -10.25 15.66 23.31
N LEU A 309 -10.55 14.40 23.62
CA LEU A 309 -10.58 13.89 25.00
C LEU A 309 -9.82 12.58 25.17
N CYS A 310 -9.44 12.27 26.41
CA CYS A 310 -8.85 10.98 26.76
C CYS A 310 -9.94 9.89 26.75
N PRO A 311 -9.66 8.66 26.27
CA PRO A 311 -10.66 7.58 26.22
C PRO A 311 -11.32 7.25 27.56
N GLN A 312 -10.66 7.54 28.68
CA GLN A 312 -11.19 7.30 30.04
C GLN A 312 -12.35 8.24 30.41
N SER A 313 -12.51 9.36 29.71
CA SER A 313 -13.59 10.34 29.95
C SER A 313 -14.91 9.95 29.28
N ILE A 314 -14.95 8.81 28.60
CA ILE A 314 -16.13 8.29 27.92
C ILE A 314 -16.27 6.78 28.14
N GLU A 315 -17.49 6.27 28.00
CA GLU A 315 -17.78 4.84 27.98
C GLU A 315 -18.78 4.50 26.86
N PRO A 316 -18.86 3.25 26.39
CA PRO A 316 -19.90 2.83 25.45
C PRO A 316 -21.30 3.13 26.00
N ALA A 317 -22.15 3.75 25.17
CA ALA A 317 -23.54 4.08 25.52
C ALA A 317 -24.53 2.96 25.22
#